data_AF-A0A318UG45-F1
#
_entry.id   AF-A0A318UG45-F1
#
_cell.length_a   1.000
_cell.length_b   1.000
_cell.length_c   1.000
_cell.angle_alpha   90.00
_cell.angle_beta   90.00
_cell.angle_gamma   90.00
#
_symmetry.space_group_name_H-M   'P 1'
#
loop_
_entity.id
_entity.type
_entity.pdbx_description
1 polymer ?
#
loop_
_entity_poly.entity_id
_entity_poly.type
_entity_poly.pdbx_seq_one_letter_code
_entity_poly.pdbx_strand_id
1 'polypeptide(L)'
;MGLFLLLIGLLFIVYNLVLNLTNLSKIINYCFDSNSIEHYWSLFYEACFHRKAIYSSMIIAVIGFFIFIIIAPIILIKGIFEQKKMEERYLSGAYFKYADSNLIEKKFSFSNLHELGIDRFESTATGNVRVDLALTMGYIEEHCRNKKMRINQNVFETYDLKNKMRVLIPVTIETGEKTYPVYLIYNQEHKDAYQKINPALKENHFENALYLSVIPM
;
A
#
# COMPACT_ATOMS: atom_id res chain seq x y z
N MET A 1 -11.81 0.22 62.02
CA MET A 1 -12.23 1.18 60.98
C MET A 1 -11.06 1.60 60.07
N GLY A 2 -9.91 2.03 60.60
CA GLY A 2 -8.73 2.41 59.79
C GLY A 2 -8.15 1.31 58.90
N LEU A 3 -8.07 0.06 59.39
CA LEU A 3 -7.59 -1.08 58.59
C LEU A 3 -8.48 -1.36 57.36
N PHE A 4 -9.79 -1.17 57.52
CA PHE A 4 -10.77 -1.40 56.45
C PHE A 4 -10.68 -0.31 55.36
N LEU A 5 -10.46 0.94 55.77
CA LEU A 5 -10.22 2.06 54.84
C LEU A 5 -8.91 1.91 54.05
N LEU A 6 -7.86 1.40 54.70
CA LEU A 6 -6.59 1.07 54.03
C LEU A 6 -6.77 -0.02 52.96
N LEU A 7 -7.52 -1.07 53.28
CA LEU A 7 -7.79 -2.18 52.36
C LEU A 7 -8.58 -1.73 51.12
N ILE A 8 -9.59 -0.88 51.31
CA ILE A 8 -10.37 -0.27 50.21
C ILE A 8 -9.49 0.64 49.36
N GLY A 9 -8.64 1.47 49.99
CA GLY A 9 -7.70 2.33 49.28
C GLY A 9 -6.71 1.54 48.42
N LEU A 10 -6.19 0.43 48.95
CA LEU A 10 -5.26 -0.44 48.23
C LEU A 10 -5.93 -1.14 47.04
N LEU A 11 -7.15 -1.66 47.22
CA LEU A 11 -7.94 -2.26 46.14
C LEU A 11 -8.24 -1.25 45.03
N PHE A 12 -8.54 0.00 45.39
CA PHE A 12 -8.79 1.06 44.41
C PHE A 12 -7.53 1.38 43.58
N ILE A 13 -6.35 1.40 44.19
CA ILE A 13 -5.07 1.61 43.49
C ILE A 13 -4.78 0.45 42.54
N VAL A 14 -4.94 -0.79 42.99
CA VAL A 14 -4.71 -2.00 42.18
C VAL A 14 -5.67 -2.06 40.99
N TYR A 15 -6.95 -1.77 41.20
CA TYR A 15 -7.95 -1.74 40.13
C TYR A 15 -7.59 -0.74 39.03
N ASN A 16 -7.24 0.50 39.40
CA ASN A 16 -6.81 1.52 38.44
C ASN A 16 -5.52 1.12 37.72
N LEU A 17 -4.59 0.45 38.41
CA LEU A 17 -3.35 -0.04 37.79
C LEU A 17 -3.64 -1.10 36.71
N VAL A 18 -4.53 -2.06 36.98
CA VAL A 18 -4.92 -3.11 36.01
C VAL A 18 -5.58 -2.50 34.77
N LEU A 19 -6.47 -1.53 34.96
CA LEU A 19 -7.15 -0.86 33.86
C LEU A 19 -6.14 -0.11 32.97
N ASN A 20 -5.22 0.63 33.59
CA ASN A 20 -4.17 1.36 32.89
C ASN A 20 -3.18 0.42 32.16
N LEU A 21 -2.82 -0.71 32.75
CA LEU A 21 -1.99 -1.74 32.09
C LEU A 21 -2.71 -2.35 30.88
N THR A 22 -4.02 -2.56 30.98
CA THR A 22 -4.83 -3.07 29.87
C THR A 22 -4.87 -2.07 28.71
N ASN A 23 -5.05 -0.78 29.01
CA ASN A 23 -5.01 0.29 28.00
C ASN A 23 -3.63 0.39 27.36
N LEU A 24 -2.56 0.33 28.17
CA LEU A 24 -1.19 0.35 27.68
C LEU A 24 -0.91 -0.83 26.73
N SER A 25 -1.37 -2.03 27.05
CA SER A 25 -1.24 -3.19 26.15
C SER A 25 -1.94 -2.97 24.80
N LYS A 26 -3.13 -2.38 24.79
CA LYS A 26 -3.84 -2.04 23.54
C LYS A 26 -3.08 -1.02 22.70
N ILE A 27 -2.48 -0.01 23.34
CA ILE A 27 -1.67 1.01 22.66
C ILE A 27 -0.42 0.39 22.04
N ILE A 28 0.25 -0.51 22.77
CA ILE A 28 1.42 -1.24 22.26
C ILE A 28 1.04 -2.03 21.01
N ASN A 29 -0.05 -2.81 21.06
CA ASN A 29 -0.52 -3.59 19.91
C ASN A 29 -0.83 -2.69 18.71
N TYR A 30 -1.53 -1.58 18.93
CA TYR A 30 -1.80 -0.60 17.88
C TYR A 30 -0.51 -0.07 17.23
N CYS A 31 0.52 0.24 18.02
CA CYS A 31 1.80 0.70 17.48
C CYS A 31 2.54 -0.39 16.69
N PHE A 32 2.41 -1.66 17.07
CA PHE A 32 2.95 -2.79 16.30
C PHE A 32 2.19 -3.07 15.00
N ASP A 33 0.87 -2.92 15.01
CA ASP A 33 0.00 -3.15 13.85
C ASP A 33 0.15 -2.04 12.81
N SER A 34 0.25 -0.79 13.27
CA SER A 34 0.45 0.39 12.41
C SER A 34 1.92 0.63 12.02
N ASN A 35 2.86 -0.14 12.59
CA ASN A 35 4.30 0.08 12.45
C ASN A 35 4.72 1.53 12.74
N SER A 36 4.02 2.21 13.65
CA SER A 36 4.24 3.62 13.99
C SER A 36 4.12 3.88 15.49
N ILE A 37 4.98 4.77 15.99
CA ILE A 37 4.96 5.26 17.37
C ILE A 37 4.41 6.69 17.50
N GLU A 38 3.98 7.29 16.39
CA GLU A 38 3.57 8.70 16.33
C GLU A 38 2.45 9.04 17.32
N HIS A 39 1.49 8.13 17.48
CA HIS A 39 0.34 8.32 18.37
C HIS A 39 0.51 7.67 19.75
N TYR A 40 1.68 7.10 20.06
CA TYR A 40 1.88 6.38 21.32
C TYR A 40 1.61 7.26 22.54
N TRP A 41 2.24 8.44 22.59
CA TRP A 41 2.11 9.35 23.72
C TRP A 41 0.72 9.95 23.83
N SER A 42 0.09 10.34 22.72
CA SER A 42 -1.26 10.90 22.75
C SER A 42 -2.27 9.89 23.29
N LEU A 43 -2.24 8.65 22.80
CA LEU A 43 -3.12 7.58 23.27
C LEU A 43 -2.81 7.20 24.73
N PHE A 44 -1.54 7.21 25.11
CA PHE A 44 -1.13 6.95 26.48
C PHE A 44 -1.65 8.00 27.47
N TYR A 45 -1.53 9.29 27.14
CA TYR A 45 -2.05 10.36 27.97
C TYR A 45 -3.58 10.32 28.05
N GLU A 46 -4.27 10.07 26.93
CA GLU A 46 -5.73 10.02 26.90
C GLU A 46 -6.29 8.82 27.68
N ALA A 47 -5.69 7.64 27.51
CA ALA A 47 -6.23 6.40 28.07
C ALA A 47 -5.74 6.07 29.48
N CYS A 48 -4.60 6.61 29.92
CA CYS A 48 -3.98 6.24 31.21
C CYS A 48 -3.93 7.38 32.25
N PHE A 49 -4.11 8.65 31.85
CA PHE A 49 -4.15 9.77 32.80
C PHE A 49 -5.58 10.27 33.07
N HIS A 50 -6.17 9.81 34.17
CA HIS A 50 -7.42 10.36 34.70
C HIS A 50 -7.15 11.28 35.91
N ARG A 51 -7.66 12.52 35.86
CA ARG A 51 -7.46 13.57 36.89
C ARG A 51 -7.82 13.17 38.33
N LYS A 52 -8.59 12.09 38.53
CA LYS A 52 -9.05 11.62 39.84
C LYS A 52 -8.08 10.65 40.55
N ALA A 53 -7.03 10.16 39.88
CA ALA A 53 -6.14 9.12 40.43
C ALA A 53 -4.63 9.42 40.20
N ILE A 54 -4.14 10.47 40.87
CA ILE A 54 -2.81 11.06 40.62
C ILE A 54 -1.66 10.07 40.94
N TYR A 55 -1.74 9.33 42.05
CA TYR A 55 -0.67 8.42 42.46
C TYR A 55 -0.52 7.20 41.54
N SER A 56 -1.61 6.57 41.12
CA SER A 56 -1.56 5.48 40.13
C SER A 56 -1.12 5.98 38.75
N SER A 57 -1.45 7.23 38.42
CA SER A 57 -1.01 7.90 37.19
C SER A 57 0.50 8.12 37.16
N MET A 58 1.13 8.39 38.30
CA MET A 58 2.59 8.55 38.38
C MET A 58 3.34 7.22 38.15
N ILE A 59 2.86 6.14 38.78
CA ILE A 59 3.46 4.80 38.62
C ILE A 59 3.33 4.33 37.16
N ILE A 60 2.16 4.50 36.54
CA ILE A 60 1.99 4.08 35.15
C ILE A 60 2.79 4.95 34.18
N ALA A 61 3.02 6.24 34.47
CA ALA A 61 3.87 7.11 33.65
C ALA A 61 5.30 6.56 33.53
N VAL A 62 5.87 6.14 34.66
CA VAL A 62 7.21 5.52 34.70
C VAL A 62 7.23 4.22 33.90
N ILE A 63 6.22 3.36 34.11
CA ILE A 63 6.09 2.08 33.39
C ILE A 63 5.94 2.32 31.87
N GLY A 64 5.08 3.26 31.46
CA GLY A 64 4.84 3.61 30.06
C GLY A 64 6.07 4.19 29.38
N PHE A 65 6.91 4.93 30.11
CA PHE A 65 8.18 5.43 29.60
C PHE A 65 9.20 4.29 29.37
N PHE A 66 9.37 3.37 30.32
CA PHE A 66 10.25 2.22 30.12
C PHE A 66 9.78 1.31 28.98
N ILE A 67 8.47 1.08 28.87
CA ILE A 67 7.90 0.33 27.76
C ILE A 67 8.16 1.03 26.43
N PHE A 68 8.01 2.37 26.36
CA PHE A 68 8.32 3.13 25.16
C PHE A 68 9.77 2.92 24.70
N ILE A 69 10.73 2.98 25.63
CA ILE A 69 12.15 2.73 25.33
C ILE A 69 12.38 1.33 24.73
N ILE A 70 11.59 0.33 25.15
CA ILE A 70 11.70 -1.04 24.65
C ILE A 70 11.04 -1.20 23.27
N ILE A 71 9.82 -0.69 23.08
CA ILE A 71 9.06 -0.92 21.84
C ILE A 71 9.50 -0.01 20.69
N ALA A 72 9.92 1.23 20.99
CA ALA A 72 10.29 2.21 19.98
C ALA A 72 11.39 1.71 19.02
N PRO A 73 12.53 1.16 19.47
CA PRO A 73 13.55 0.66 18.55
C PRO A 73 13.03 -0.50 17.69
N ILE A 74 12.19 -1.38 18.24
CA ILE A 74 11.65 -2.54 17.50
C ILE A 74 10.75 -2.06 16.36
N ILE A 75 9.84 -1.13 16.66
CA ILE A 75 8.88 -0.60 15.67
C ILE A 75 9.61 0.24 14.62
N LEU A 76 10.56 1.09 15.02
CA LEU A 76 11.36 1.90 14.10
C LEU A 76 12.18 1.03 13.15
N ILE A 77 12.86 -0.01 13.64
CA ILE A 77 13.62 -0.93 12.80
C ILE A 77 12.69 -1.66 11.83
N LYS A 78 11.55 -2.18 12.31
CA LYS A 78 10.56 -2.86 11.46
C LYS A 78 10.05 -1.93 10.35
N GLY A 79 9.73 -0.69 10.69
CA GLY A 79 9.32 0.34 9.74
C GLY A 79 10.38 0.62 8.66
N ILE A 80 11.65 0.73 9.05
CA ILE A 80 12.78 0.92 8.10
C ILE A 80 12.92 -0.29 7.16
N PHE A 81 12.83 -1.52 7.68
CA PHE A 81 12.90 -2.72 6.83
C PHE A 81 11.74 -2.82 5.85
N GLU A 82 10.52 -2.47 6.25
CA GLU A 82 9.38 -2.43 5.36
C GLU A 82 9.51 -1.35 4.29
N GLN A 83 10.02 -0.16 4.65
CA GLN A 83 10.32 0.90 3.68
C GLN A 83 11.36 0.45 2.65
N LYS A 84 12.46 -0.19 3.08
CA LYS A 84 13.46 -0.75 2.17
C LYS A 84 12.88 -1.78 1.22
N LYS A 85 12.04 -2.70 1.72
CA LYS A 85 11.35 -3.69 0.88
C LYS A 85 10.42 -3.03 -0.14
N MET A 86 9.73 -1.95 0.24
CA MET A 86 8.89 -1.20 -0.69
C MET A 86 9.73 -0.48 -1.73
N GLU A 87 10.83 0.17 -1.34
CA GLU A 87 11.78 0.81 -2.24
C GLU A 87 12.38 -0.17 -3.24
N GLU A 88 12.79 -1.36 -2.78
CA GLU A 88 13.24 -2.46 -3.65
C GLU A 88 12.15 -2.90 -4.65
N ARG A 89 10.89 -2.94 -4.23
CA ARG A 89 9.75 -3.24 -5.13
C ARG A 89 9.51 -2.15 -6.17
N TYR A 90 9.71 -0.88 -5.83
CA TYR A 90 9.67 0.21 -6.81
C TYR A 90 10.86 0.13 -7.78
N LEU A 91 12.07 -0.08 -7.26
CA LEU A 91 13.30 -0.16 -8.06
C LEU A 91 13.32 -1.34 -9.03
N SER A 92 12.70 -2.47 -8.65
CA SER A 92 12.54 -3.66 -9.50
C SER A 92 11.41 -3.53 -10.53
N GLY A 93 10.57 -2.49 -10.43
CA GLY A 93 9.38 -2.33 -11.27
C GLY A 93 8.22 -3.25 -10.89
N ALA A 94 8.32 -3.97 -9.75
CA ALA A 94 7.26 -4.83 -9.24
C ALA A 94 6.01 -4.04 -8.80
N TYR A 95 6.17 -2.77 -8.48
CA TYR A 95 5.08 -1.87 -8.16
C TYR A 95 5.27 -0.52 -8.87
N PHE A 96 4.22 -0.05 -9.53
CA PHE A 96 4.20 1.25 -10.19
C PHE A 96 3.60 2.31 -9.28
N LYS A 97 4.38 3.36 -8.98
CA LYS A 97 3.90 4.48 -8.19
C LYS A 97 3.17 5.51 -9.04
N TYR A 98 1.89 5.29 -9.27
CA TYR A 98 1.02 6.28 -9.89
C TYR A 98 0.68 7.39 -8.90
N ALA A 99 1.56 8.38 -8.78
CA ALA A 99 1.21 9.63 -8.12
C ALA A 99 0.28 10.45 -9.03
N ASP A 100 -0.75 11.06 -8.45
CA ASP A 100 -1.61 11.99 -9.18
C ASP A 100 -0.73 13.08 -9.79
N SER A 101 -0.76 13.16 -11.11
CA SER A 101 -0.02 14.15 -11.88
C SER A 101 -1.01 14.86 -12.79
N ASN A 102 -0.88 16.18 -12.93
CA ASN A 102 -1.74 16.91 -13.85
C ASN A 102 -1.17 16.75 -15.26
N LEU A 103 -1.72 15.83 -16.04
CA LEU A 103 -1.27 15.53 -17.40
C LEU A 103 -2.29 15.97 -18.46
N ILE A 104 -3.28 16.80 -18.12
CA ILE A 104 -4.46 17.12 -18.94
C ILE A 104 -4.13 17.59 -20.38
N GLU A 105 -2.91 18.08 -20.64
CA GLU A 105 -2.43 18.51 -21.96
C GLU A 105 -1.62 17.44 -22.73
N LYS A 106 -1.36 16.28 -22.12
CA LYS A 106 -0.61 15.18 -22.73
C LYS A 106 -1.55 14.12 -23.28
N LYS A 107 -1.03 13.36 -24.25
CA LYS A 107 -1.72 12.23 -24.86
C LYS A 107 -0.88 10.97 -24.75
N PHE A 108 -1.55 9.84 -24.64
CA PHE A 108 -0.95 8.53 -24.87
C PHE A 108 -0.69 8.36 -26.36
N SER A 109 0.49 8.82 -26.80
CA SER A 109 0.88 8.79 -28.22
C SER A 109 1.75 7.59 -28.58
N PHE A 110 2.26 6.85 -27.59
CA PHE A 110 3.11 5.70 -27.79
C PHE A 110 2.45 4.47 -27.16
N SER A 111 2.26 3.40 -27.92
CA SER A 111 1.71 2.14 -27.41
C SER A 111 2.14 0.95 -28.27
N ASN A 112 2.07 -0.26 -27.71
CA ASN A 112 2.21 -1.52 -28.43
C ASN A 112 0.87 -2.28 -28.58
N LEU A 113 -0.27 -1.58 -28.58
CA LEU A 113 -1.59 -2.22 -28.71
C LEU A 113 -1.83 -2.91 -30.06
N HIS A 114 -0.92 -2.79 -31.03
CA HIS A 114 -0.94 -3.58 -32.25
C HIS A 114 -0.88 -5.09 -31.98
N GLU A 115 -0.38 -5.51 -30.82
CA GLU A 115 -0.43 -6.90 -30.35
C GLU A 115 -1.88 -7.40 -30.13
N LEU A 116 -2.82 -6.49 -29.85
CA LEU A 116 -4.27 -6.74 -29.83
C LEU A 116 -4.94 -6.40 -31.18
N GLY A 117 -4.16 -6.11 -32.22
CA GLY A 117 -4.65 -5.64 -33.52
C GLY A 117 -5.26 -4.24 -33.49
N ILE A 118 -4.78 -3.37 -32.59
CA ILE A 118 -5.12 -1.94 -32.55
C ILE A 118 -3.94 -1.17 -33.13
N ASP A 119 -4.05 -0.74 -34.40
CA ASP A 119 -2.93 -0.12 -35.11
C ASP A 119 -2.69 1.35 -34.70
N ARG A 120 -3.71 2.03 -34.18
CA ARG A 120 -3.63 3.39 -33.68
C ARG A 120 -4.48 3.54 -32.43
N PHE A 121 -3.85 4.06 -31.38
CA PHE A 121 -4.52 4.49 -30.16
C PHE A 121 -4.04 5.90 -29.86
N GLU A 122 -4.97 6.81 -29.63
CA GLU A 122 -4.66 8.15 -29.13
C GLU A 122 -5.76 8.54 -28.15
N SER A 123 -5.39 8.75 -26.90
CA SER A 123 -6.29 9.24 -25.84
C SER A 123 -5.56 10.29 -25.03
N THR A 124 -6.31 11.29 -24.56
CA THR A 124 -5.81 12.25 -23.58
C THR A 124 -5.46 11.52 -22.28
N ALA A 125 -4.35 11.89 -21.67
CA ALA A 125 -3.97 11.41 -20.34
C ALA A 125 -4.40 12.45 -19.31
N THR A 126 -5.09 12.05 -18.26
CA THR A 126 -5.42 12.93 -17.14
C THR A 126 -4.32 12.91 -16.07
N GLY A 127 -3.57 11.80 -16.00
CA GLY A 127 -2.61 11.50 -14.94
C GLY A 127 -3.25 10.95 -13.68
N ASN A 128 -4.57 10.71 -13.70
CA ASN A 128 -5.27 9.87 -12.75
C ASN A 128 -5.40 8.45 -13.33
N VAL A 129 -4.67 7.51 -12.75
CA VAL A 129 -4.59 6.12 -13.24
C VAL A 129 -5.97 5.44 -13.36
N ARG A 130 -6.91 5.73 -12.45
CA ARG A 130 -8.23 5.08 -12.48
C ARG A 130 -9.07 5.59 -13.65
N VAL A 131 -9.04 6.90 -13.89
CA VAL A 131 -9.75 7.52 -15.02
C VAL A 131 -9.12 7.07 -16.34
N ASP A 132 -7.81 7.17 -16.45
CA ASP A 132 -7.08 6.83 -17.67
C ASP A 132 -7.21 5.34 -18.03
N LEU A 133 -7.15 4.44 -17.04
CA LEU A 133 -7.40 3.01 -17.26
C LEU A 133 -8.83 2.76 -17.72
N ALA A 134 -9.84 3.35 -17.07
CA ALA A 134 -11.23 3.16 -17.46
C ALA A 134 -11.51 3.60 -18.90
N LEU A 135 -10.97 4.77 -19.30
CA LEU A 135 -11.09 5.29 -20.66
C LEU A 135 -10.37 4.38 -21.67
N THR A 136 -9.13 4.00 -21.36
CA THR A 136 -8.33 3.13 -22.23
C THR A 136 -8.98 1.75 -22.40
N MET A 137 -9.46 1.16 -21.31
CA MET A 137 -10.12 -0.14 -21.36
C MET A 137 -11.45 -0.07 -22.12
N GLY A 138 -12.24 0.98 -21.92
CA GLY A 138 -13.46 1.20 -22.70
C GLY A 138 -13.20 1.23 -24.20
N TYR A 139 -12.11 1.89 -24.63
CA TYR A 139 -11.69 1.90 -26.03
C TYR A 139 -11.26 0.51 -26.53
N ILE A 140 -10.43 -0.20 -25.76
CA ILE A 140 -9.96 -1.54 -26.13
C ILE A 140 -11.15 -2.51 -26.23
N GLU A 141 -12.09 -2.48 -25.29
CA GLU A 141 -13.31 -3.28 -25.34
C GLU A 141 -14.12 -3.01 -26.59
N GLU A 142 -14.36 -1.74 -26.93
CA GLU A 142 -15.13 -1.37 -28.12
C GLU A 142 -14.47 -1.94 -29.38
N HIS A 143 -13.16 -1.79 -29.51
CA HIS A 143 -12.42 -2.33 -30.65
C HIS A 143 -12.47 -3.87 -30.71
N CYS A 144 -12.30 -4.54 -29.56
CA CYS A 144 -12.36 -5.99 -29.48
C CYS A 144 -13.78 -6.51 -29.81
N ARG A 145 -14.83 -5.84 -29.30
CA ARG A 145 -16.23 -6.14 -29.62
C ARG A 145 -16.49 -6.05 -31.12
N ASN A 146 -16.00 -5.00 -31.78
CA ASN A 146 -16.13 -4.83 -33.24
C ASN A 146 -15.45 -5.96 -34.03
N LYS A 147 -14.39 -6.54 -33.48
CA LYS A 147 -13.69 -7.72 -34.04
C LYS A 147 -14.25 -9.06 -33.57
N LYS A 148 -15.38 -9.09 -32.85
CA LYS A 148 -15.98 -10.29 -32.23
C LYS A 148 -15.06 -11.04 -31.27
N MET A 149 -14.07 -10.34 -30.71
CA MET A 149 -13.19 -10.88 -29.67
C MET A 149 -13.78 -10.55 -28.30
N ARG A 150 -13.96 -11.57 -27.46
CA ARG A 150 -14.33 -11.38 -26.06
C ARG A 150 -13.07 -11.15 -25.25
N ILE A 151 -13.09 -10.14 -24.39
CA ILE A 151 -12.02 -9.85 -23.44
C ILE A 151 -12.57 -9.87 -22.03
N ASN A 152 -11.78 -10.36 -21.09
CA ASN A 152 -12.03 -10.21 -19.66
C ASN A 152 -10.96 -9.29 -19.07
N GLN A 153 -11.32 -8.52 -18.05
CA GLN A 153 -10.44 -7.54 -17.43
C GLN A 153 -10.48 -7.65 -15.92
N ASN A 154 -9.29 -7.72 -15.32
CA ASN A 154 -9.14 -7.60 -13.88
C ASN A 154 -8.20 -6.44 -13.56
N VAL A 155 -8.51 -5.70 -12.50
CA VAL A 155 -7.83 -4.44 -12.16
C VAL A 155 -7.09 -4.60 -10.84
N PHE A 156 -5.86 -4.08 -10.78
CA PHE A 156 -4.98 -4.08 -9.60
C PHE A 156 -4.75 -5.47 -8.99
N GLU A 157 -4.51 -6.46 -9.86
CA GLU A 157 -4.23 -7.82 -9.43
C GLU A 157 -2.77 -8.02 -9.04
N THR A 158 -2.58 -8.86 -8.03
CA THR A 158 -1.26 -9.21 -7.52
C THR A 158 -0.87 -10.60 -7.99
N TYR A 159 0.32 -10.72 -8.58
CA TYR A 159 0.86 -11.97 -9.08
C TYR A 159 2.19 -12.31 -8.41
N ASP A 160 2.36 -13.58 -8.06
CA ASP A 160 3.62 -14.10 -7.56
C ASP A 160 4.41 -14.67 -8.75
N LEU A 161 5.52 -14.02 -9.10
CA LEU A 161 6.42 -14.47 -10.16
C LEU A 161 7.34 -15.60 -9.66
N LYS A 162 7.87 -16.40 -10.58
CA LYS A 162 8.76 -17.56 -10.33
C LYS A 162 9.95 -17.25 -9.41
N ASN A 163 10.47 -16.03 -9.44
CA ASN A 163 11.55 -15.56 -8.57
C ASN A 163 11.09 -15.14 -7.15
N LYS A 164 9.86 -15.49 -6.75
CA LYS A 164 9.19 -15.07 -5.50
C LYS A 164 8.98 -13.56 -5.39
N MET A 165 9.10 -12.83 -6.51
CA MET A 165 8.75 -11.42 -6.56
C MET A 165 7.25 -11.29 -6.74
N ARG A 166 6.61 -10.55 -5.85
CA ARG A 166 5.20 -10.21 -5.93
C ARG A 166 5.03 -8.91 -6.69
N VAL A 167 4.28 -8.93 -7.79
CA VAL A 167 4.04 -7.78 -8.65
C VAL A 167 2.59 -7.33 -8.59
N LEU A 168 2.36 -6.02 -8.64
CA LEU A 168 1.03 -5.45 -8.80
C LEU A 168 0.85 -5.02 -10.25
N ILE A 169 -0.10 -5.63 -10.94
CA ILE A 169 -0.43 -5.32 -12.33
C ILE A 169 -1.65 -4.38 -12.34
N PRO A 170 -1.56 -3.19 -12.97
CA PRO A 170 -2.67 -2.22 -12.97
C PRO A 170 -3.93 -2.77 -13.61
N VAL A 171 -3.81 -3.40 -14.77
CA VAL A 171 -4.90 -4.14 -15.44
C VAL A 171 -4.32 -5.35 -16.15
N THR A 172 -5.04 -6.46 -16.12
CA THR A 172 -4.81 -7.62 -16.99
C THR A 172 -5.95 -7.72 -18.01
N ILE A 173 -5.60 -7.96 -19.27
CA ILE A 173 -6.57 -8.24 -20.34
C ILE A 173 -6.40 -9.71 -20.72
N GLU A 174 -7.46 -10.48 -20.61
CA GLU A 174 -7.50 -11.88 -21.01
C GLU A 174 -8.26 -12.02 -22.33
N THR A 175 -7.64 -12.65 -23.33
CA THR A 175 -8.22 -12.94 -24.64
C THR A 175 -8.08 -14.43 -24.94
N GLY A 176 -9.11 -15.22 -24.64
CA GLY A 176 -9.05 -16.69 -24.77
C GLY A 176 -8.02 -17.27 -23.80
N GLU A 177 -6.94 -17.87 -24.33
CA GLU A 177 -5.86 -18.47 -23.53
C GLU A 177 -4.69 -17.50 -23.23
N LYS A 178 -4.79 -16.25 -23.68
CA LYS A 178 -3.71 -15.26 -23.57
C LYS A 178 -4.03 -14.21 -22.53
N THR A 179 -3.04 -13.87 -21.71
CA THR A 179 -3.16 -12.81 -20.69
C THR A 179 -2.10 -11.74 -20.93
N TYR A 180 -2.56 -10.50 -21.05
CA TYR A 180 -1.77 -9.31 -21.34
C TYR A 180 -1.82 -8.34 -20.15
N PRO A 181 -0.71 -8.19 -19.40
CA PRO A 181 -0.55 -7.11 -18.43
C PRO A 181 -0.57 -5.75 -19.12
N VAL A 182 -1.27 -4.76 -18.59
CA VAL A 182 -1.35 -3.41 -19.14
C VAL A 182 -0.79 -2.39 -18.14
N TYR A 183 0.13 -1.56 -18.61
CA TYR A 183 0.76 -0.50 -17.82
C TYR A 183 0.58 0.87 -18.48
N LEU A 184 0.24 1.87 -17.66
CA LEU A 184 0.28 3.28 -18.07
C LEU A 184 1.66 3.86 -17.74
N ILE A 185 2.24 4.62 -18.67
CA ILE A 185 3.58 5.19 -18.54
C ILE A 185 3.50 6.71 -18.64
N TYR A 186 3.58 7.37 -17.48
CA TYR A 186 3.45 8.83 -17.39
C TYR A 186 4.78 9.59 -17.41
N ASN A 187 5.86 8.94 -17.01
CA ASN A 187 7.16 9.58 -16.75
C ASN A 187 8.30 8.57 -16.91
N GLN A 188 9.54 9.06 -16.75
CA GLN A 188 10.73 8.23 -16.91
C GLN A 188 10.81 7.09 -15.89
N GLU A 189 10.39 7.32 -14.64
CA GLU A 189 10.40 6.27 -13.60
C GLU A 189 9.49 5.09 -13.98
N HIS A 190 8.29 5.36 -14.50
CA HIS A 190 7.40 4.31 -15.01
C HIS A 190 8.01 3.56 -16.20
N LYS A 191 8.71 4.27 -17.11
CA LYS A 191 9.38 3.65 -18.25
C LYS A 191 10.49 2.70 -17.78
N ASP A 192 11.34 3.15 -16.86
CA ASP A 192 12.43 2.35 -16.32
C ASP A 192 11.91 1.12 -15.57
N ALA A 193 10.84 1.29 -14.78
CA ALA A 193 10.14 0.19 -14.12
C ALA A 193 9.58 -0.83 -15.13
N TYR A 194 8.95 -0.35 -16.21
CA TYR A 194 8.38 -1.19 -17.26
C TYR A 194 9.46 -2.03 -17.97
N GLN A 195 10.58 -1.41 -18.33
CA GLN A 195 11.68 -2.09 -19.00
C GLN A 195 12.30 -3.20 -18.14
N LYS A 196 12.32 -3.01 -16.81
CA LYS A 196 12.80 -4.04 -15.87
C LYS A 196 11.82 -5.18 -15.68
N ILE A 197 10.52 -4.89 -15.59
CA ILE A 197 9.52 -5.92 -15.26
C ILE A 197 9.06 -6.74 -16.47
N ASN A 198 9.05 -6.18 -17.68
CA ASN A 198 8.55 -6.86 -18.88
C ASN A 198 9.25 -8.22 -19.16
N PRO A 199 10.59 -8.36 -19.07
CA PRO A 199 11.23 -9.67 -19.20
C PRO A 199 10.74 -10.68 -18.17
N ALA A 200 10.59 -10.27 -16.91
CA ALA A 200 10.13 -11.14 -15.83
C ALA A 200 8.68 -11.59 -16.02
N LEU A 201 7.81 -10.73 -16.58
CA LEU A 201 6.42 -11.10 -16.91
C LEU A 201 6.38 -12.18 -18.01
N LYS A 202 7.19 -12.04 -19.06
CA LYS A 202 7.27 -13.02 -20.16
C LYS A 202 7.72 -14.41 -19.67
N GLU A 203 8.67 -14.46 -18.73
CA GLU A 203 9.10 -15.73 -18.11
C GLU A 203 8.00 -16.42 -17.29
N ASN A 204 6.95 -15.69 -16.92
CA ASN A 204 5.84 -16.12 -16.09
C ASN A 204 4.52 -16.35 -16.87
N HIS A 205 4.63 -16.71 -18.15
CA HIS A 205 3.51 -17.09 -19.02
C HIS A 205 2.54 -15.97 -19.38
N PHE A 206 2.84 -14.72 -19.00
CA PHE A 206 2.20 -13.60 -19.64
C PHE A 206 2.69 -13.47 -21.07
N GLU A 207 1.81 -13.05 -21.96
CA GLU A 207 2.21 -12.53 -23.25
C GLU A 207 3.03 -11.23 -23.05
N ASN A 208 3.45 -10.61 -24.14
CA ASN A 208 4.09 -9.31 -24.08
C ASN A 208 3.23 -8.32 -23.26
N ALA A 209 3.84 -7.65 -22.30
CA ALA A 209 3.16 -6.60 -21.56
C ALA A 209 2.77 -5.47 -22.53
N LEU A 210 1.55 -4.97 -22.39
CA LEU A 210 1.04 -3.83 -23.13
C LEU A 210 1.35 -2.55 -22.36
N TYR A 211 1.66 -1.49 -23.10
CA TYR A 211 1.89 -0.17 -22.53
C TYR A 211 1.14 0.90 -23.29
N LEU A 212 0.77 1.95 -22.55
CA LEU A 212 0.33 3.23 -23.10
C LEU A 212 1.15 4.33 -22.45
N SER A 213 1.85 5.11 -23.28
CA SER A 213 2.84 6.07 -22.80
C SER A 213 2.64 7.47 -23.37
N VAL A 214 2.81 8.45 -22.48
CA VAL A 214 2.87 9.88 -22.84
C VAL A 214 4.28 10.34 -23.20
N ILE A 215 5.28 9.46 -23.03
CA ILE A 215 6.68 9.68 -23.41
C ILE A 215 7.16 8.59 -24.38
N PRO A 216 8.21 8.84 -25.20
CA PRO A 216 8.76 7.82 -26.09
C PRO A 216 9.22 6.58 -25.32
N MET A 217 8.91 5.39 -25.85
CA MET A 217 9.22 4.09 -25.24
C MET A 217 10.42 3.43 -25.89
#